data_AF-A0A917GAE4-F1
#
_entry.id   AF-A0A917GAE4-F1
#
_cell.length_a   1.000
_cell.length_b   1.000
_cell.length_c   1.000
_cell.angle_alpha   90.00
_cell.angle_beta   90.00
_cell.angle_gamma   90.00
#
_symmetry.space_group_name_H-M   'P 1'
#
loop_
_entity.id
_entity.type
_entity.pdbx_description
1 polymer ?
#
loop_
_entity_poly.entity_id
_entity_poly.type
_entity_poly.pdbx_seq_one_letter_code
_entity_poly.pdbx_strand_id
1 'polypeptide(L)'
;MRKLLRKLFGKKKSKSEPKPTSIPTKHKRDYEGTLRPTPGKIQPKLSGLEFIDFDNYSFKDTNFQTPTDRQLAYATKLGIPIPDWASKSDVSVLITRFVEDKDFSAPNPDLVDFANMKQISFSGCAGKKYLYNTVFDNLSDYDKVAFFAFSLYRWLSGNRHGNLETSPLKATFYEFANTVIEDTSFMNSLKRYKGSDLRIFGKVNTPSGHIVDGGSTQTIAYKKTSTFLQAAFNTPLKRSSF
;
A
#
# COMPACT_ATOMS: atom_id res chain seq x y z
N MET A 1 22.20 18.11 65.42
CA MET A 1 22.18 17.22 64.23
C MET A 1 20.94 17.44 63.33
N ARG A 2 20.69 18.66 62.82
CA ARG A 2 19.56 18.92 61.90
C ARG A 2 19.89 19.88 60.74
N LYS A 3 21.17 20.12 60.47
CA LYS A 3 21.65 20.97 59.35
C LYS A 3 22.55 20.27 58.34
N LEU A 4 22.76 18.94 58.47
CA LEU A 4 23.63 18.16 57.56
C LEU A 4 22.89 17.18 56.62
N LEU A 5 21.54 17.16 56.62
CA LEU A 5 20.75 16.23 55.78
C LEU A 5 19.93 16.91 54.67
N ARG A 6 20.13 18.22 54.43
CA ARG A 6 19.46 18.94 53.31
C ARG A 6 20.32 19.13 52.05
N LYS A 7 21.56 18.64 52.04
CA LYS A 7 22.47 18.75 50.88
C LYS A 7 22.59 17.48 50.02
N LEU A 8 21.96 16.36 50.41
CA LEU A 8 22.05 15.08 49.67
C LEU A 8 20.81 14.73 48.83
N PHE A 9 19.72 15.51 48.94
CA PHE A 9 18.51 15.30 48.14
C PHE A 9 18.22 16.54 47.30
N GLY A 10 19.04 16.75 46.26
CA GLY A 10 18.74 17.67 45.19
C GLY A 10 17.40 17.33 44.55
N LYS A 11 16.56 18.34 44.35
CA LYS A 11 15.27 18.26 43.66
C LYS A 11 15.40 17.47 42.36
N LYS A 12 14.95 16.21 42.32
CA LYS A 12 14.56 15.57 41.06
C LYS A 12 13.40 16.37 40.50
N LYS A 13 13.62 17.06 39.37
CA LYS A 13 12.52 17.56 38.53
C LYS A 13 11.67 16.33 38.19
N SER A 14 10.42 16.31 38.66
CA SER A 14 9.42 15.38 38.18
C SER A 14 9.30 15.57 36.67
N LYS A 15 9.71 14.57 35.89
CA LYS A 15 9.31 14.49 34.48
C LYS A 15 7.80 14.45 34.49
N SER A 16 7.17 15.51 33.98
CA SER A 16 5.75 15.52 33.68
C SER A 16 5.47 14.38 32.71
N GLU A 17 4.62 13.44 33.10
CA GLU A 17 4.04 12.48 32.18
C GLU A 17 3.41 13.24 31.00
N PRO A 18 3.56 12.77 29.75
CA PRO A 18 2.86 13.37 28.63
C PRO A 18 1.36 13.21 28.88
N LYS A 19 0.65 14.35 28.96
CA LYS A 19 -0.82 14.36 29.01
C LYS A 19 -1.34 13.55 27.82
N PRO A 20 -2.27 12.60 28.01
CA PRO A 20 -2.93 11.95 26.89
C PRO A 20 -3.62 13.03 26.06
N THR A 21 -3.21 13.14 24.80
CA THR A 21 -3.83 14.03 23.81
C THR A 21 -5.32 13.70 23.79
N SER A 22 -6.14 14.65 24.21
CA SER A 22 -7.59 14.48 24.30
C SER A 22 -8.14 14.09 22.94
N ILE A 23 -8.77 12.91 22.88
CA ILE A 23 -9.52 12.43 21.71
C ILE A 23 -10.57 13.50 21.35
N PRO A 24 -10.61 14.01 20.11
CA PRO A 24 -11.66 14.93 19.69
C PRO A 24 -13.03 14.28 19.87
N THR A 25 -13.89 14.90 20.68
CA THR A 25 -15.18 14.38 21.15
C THR A 25 -16.28 14.32 20.07
N LYS A 26 -15.96 14.39 18.78
CA LYS A 26 -16.93 14.58 17.67
C LYS A 26 -17.17 13.35 16.78
N HIS A 27 -16.87 12.13 17.22
CA HIS A 27 -16.76 11.01 16.26
C HIS A 27 -17.97 10.10 16.03
N LYS A 28 -19.13 10.27 16.68
CA LYS A 28 -20.14 9.19 16.68
C LYS A 28 -21.49 9.48 15.99
N ARG A 29 -21.94 10.74 15.88
CA ARG A 29 -23.32 11.04 15.44
C ARG A 29 -23.46 11.73 14.07
N ASP A 30 -22.38 12.25 13.51
CA ASP A 30 -22.49 13.18 12.36
C ASP A 30 -22.20 12.54 10.99
N TYR A 31 -21.91 11.23 10.93
CA TYR A 31 -21.31 10.63 9.73
C TYR A 31 -21.97 9.34 9.20
N GLU A 32 -22.99 8.79 9.85
CA GLU A 32 -23.71 7.64 9.29
C GLU A 32 -24.52 8.09 8.05
N GLY A 33 -24.15 7.60 6.86
CA GLY A 33 -24.87 7.87 5.61
C GLY A 33 -24.46 9.14 4.85
N THR A 34 -23.36 9.80 5.22
CA THR A 34 -22.85 11.00 4.53
C THR A 34 -21.62 10.71 3.66
N LEU A 35 -21.41 11.51 2.59
CA LEU A 35 -20.18 11.51 1.80
C LEU A 35 -18.94 11.75 2.69
N ARG A 36 -17.83 11.08 2.37
CA ARG A 36 -16.55 11.22 3.09
C ARG A 36 -16.11 12.70 3.12
N PRO A 37 -15.72 13.24 4.29
CA PRO A 37 -15.15 14.58 4.35
C PRO A 37 -13.82 14.63 3.58
N THR A 38 -13.63 15.68 2.78
CA THR A 38 -12.37 15.92 2.06
C THR A 38 -11.24 16.07 3.07
N PRO A 39 -10.11 15.34 2.92
CA PRO A 39 -8.99 15.42 3.86
C PRO A 39 -8.48 16.85 4.01
N GLY A 40 -8.49 17.38 5.24
CA GLY A 40 -7.82 18.64 5.59
C GLY A 40 -6.31 18.44 5.77
N LYS A 41 -5.53 19.53 5.68
CA LYS A 41 -4.05 19.62 5.70
C LYS A 41 -3.33 19.17 6.99
N ILE A 42 -3.72 18.05 7.60
CA ILE A 42 -3.06 17.56 8.82
C ILE A 42 -2.50 16.15 8.55
N GLN A 43 -1.25 16.10 8.09
CA GLN A 43 -0.48 14.86 8.08
C GLN A 43 0.04 14.59 9.51
N PRO A 44 -0.29 13.47 10.14
CA PRO A 44 0.26 13.15 11.44
C PRO A 44 1.75 12.81 11.33
N LYS A 45 2.62 13.67 11.85
CA LYS A 45 4.10 13.52 11.80
C LYS A 45 4.69 12.46 12.74
N LEU A 46 3.89 11.65 13.43
CA LEU A 46 4.37 10.97 14.65
C LEU A 46 4.78 9.48 14.51
N SER A 47 4.71 8.84 13.35
CA SER A 47 4.96 7.39 13.25
C SER A 47 5.80 6.92 12.05
N GLY A 48 6.28 7.84 11.20
CA GLY A 48 6.92 7.46 9.93
C GLY A 48 5.98 6.82 8.90
N LEU A 49 4.66 6.75 9.19
CA LEU A 49 3.63 6.35 8.24
C LEU A 49 3.39 7.48 7.25
N GLU A 50 3.60 7.19 5.98
CA GLU A 50 3.21 8.06 4.87
C GLU A 50 1.75 7.78 4.48
N PHE A 51 1.00 8.82 4.14
CA PHE A 51 -0.38 8.72 3.66
C PHE A 51 -0.44 9.13 2.19
N ILE A 52 -1.48 8.69 1.49
CA ILE A 52 -1.77 9.20 0.15
C ILE A 52 -2.06 10.69 0.27
N ASP A 53 -1.49 11.51 -0.62
CA ASP A 53 -1.83 12.91 -0.71
C ASP A 53 -3.18 13.05 -1.43
N PHE A 54 -4.18 13.60 -0.74
CA PHE A 54 -5.56 13.64 -1.21
C PHE A 54 -5.94 14.95 -1.90
N ASP A 55 -5.03 15.91 -1.99
CA ASP A 55 -5.31 17.20 -2.65
C ASP A 55 -5.78 17.02 -4.11
N ASN A 56 -5.49 15.85 -4.72
CA ASN A 56 -5.85 15.50 -6.09
C ASN A 56 -6.92 14.42 -6.24
N TYR A 57 -7.50 13.88 -5.15
CA TYR A 57 -8.37 12.70 -5.23
C TYR A 57 -9.68 12.85 -4.44
N SER A 58 -10.82 12.78 -5.13
CA SER A 58 -12.14 12.73 -4.49
C SER A 58 -12.50 11.28 -4.13
N PHE A 59 -12.53 10.94 -2.84
CA PHE A 59 -12.90 9.61 -2.41
C PHE A 59 -14.39 9.53 -2.07
N LYS A 60 -15.15 8.73 -2.83
CA LYS A 60 -16.54 8.42 -2.48
C LYS A 60 -16.60 7.07 -1.78
N ASP A 61 -16.64 7.08 -0.45
CA ASP A 61 -17.08 5.91 0.31
C ASP A 61 -18.59 6.02 0.52
N THR A 62 -19.36 5.19 -0.17
CA THR A 62 -20.83 5.18 -0.09
C THR A 62 -21.35 4.51 1.17
N ASN A 63 -20.49 3.83 1.94
CA ASN A 63 -20.83 3.10 3.16
C ASN A 63 -19.93 3.53 4.31
N PHE A 64 -19.77 4.84 4.49
CA PHE A 64 -18.98 5.37 5.59
C PHE A 64 -19.52 4.89 6.95
N GLN A 65 -18.67 4.20 7.70
CA GLN A 65 -18.90 3.83 9.09
C GLN A 65 -17.80 4.45 9.94
N THR A 66 -18.17 5.01 11.09
CA THR A 66 -17.19 5.53 12.04
C THR A 66 -16.37 4.38 12.65
N PRO A 67 -15.07 4.59 12.94
CA PRO A 67 -14.26 3.58 13.62
C PRO A 67 -14.85 3.19 14.97
N THR A 68 -14.74 1.90 15.31
CA THR A 68 -15.21 1.40 16.62
C THR A 68 -14.27 1.84 17.74
N ASP A 69 -14.82 2.02 18.95
CA ASP A 69 -14.03 2.37 20.14
C ASP A 69 -12.86 1.38 20.38
N ARG A 70 -13.06 0.10 20.04
CA ARG A 70 -12.02 -0.94 20.12
C ARG A 70 -10.87 -0.71 19.11
N GLN A 71 -11.19 -0.33 17.87
CA GLN A 71 -10.16 -0.03 16.86
C GLN A 71 -9.37 1.22 17.24
N LEU A 72 -10.06 2.28 17.70
CA LEU A 72 -9.43 3.52 18.15
C LEU A 72 -8.49 3.26 19.33
N ALA A 73 -8.95 2.51 20.34
CA ALA A 73 -8.12 2.13 21.49
C ALA A 73 -6.90 1.28 21.08
N TYR A 74 -7.07 0.33 20.15
CA TYR A 74 -5.98 -0.52 19.69
C TYR A 74 -4.94 0.26 18.88
N ALA A 75 -5.37 1.08 17.91
CA ALA A 75 -4.49 1.94 17.13
C ALA A 75 -3.76 2.96 18.02
N THR A 76 -4.43 3.54 19.01
CA THR A 76 -3.81 4.43 20.02
C THR A 76 -2.73 3.69 20.81
N LYS A 77 -3.01 2.47 21.28
CA LYS A 77 -2.03 1.63 22.00
C LYS A 77 -0.79 1.34 21.14
N LEU A 78 -0.96 1.20 19.82
CA LEU A 78 0.13 0.97 18.88
C LEU A 78 0.86 2.26 18.45
N GLY A 79 0.39 3.44 18.89
CA GLY A 79 0.92 4.73 18.46
C GLY A 79 0.61 5.06 16.99
N ILE A 80 -0.40 4.43 16.40
CA ILE A 80 -0.83 4.69 15.03
C ILE A 80 -1.66 5.98 15.04
N PRO A 81 -1.25 7.01 14.29
CA PRO A 81 -2.06 8.20 14.15
C PRO A 81 -3.25 7.91 13.23
N ILE A 82 -4.44 8.32 13.68
CA ILE A 82 -5.70 8.12 12.97
C ILE A 82 -6.15 9.48 12.41
N PRO A 83 -6.29 9.63 11.10
CA PRO A 83 -6.86 10.83 10.51
C PRO A 83 -8.33 11.03 10.92
N ASP A 84 -8.75 12.27 11.12
CA ASP A 84 -10.12 12.59 11.53
C ASP A 84 -11.19 12.12 10.53
N TRP A 85 -10.83 12.01 9.25
CA TRP A 85 -11.70 11.52 8.18
C TRP A 85 -11.73 10.00 8.05
N ALA A 86 -10.92 9.26 8.82
CA ALA A 86 -10.76 7.82 8.65
C ALA A 86 -12.05 7.08 9.03
N SER A 87 -12.54 6.26 8.10
CA SER A 87 -13.64 5.34 8.37
C SER A 87 -13.16 4.10 9.14
N LYS A 88 -14.09 3.27 9.57
CA LYS A 88 -13.85 1.96 10.17
C LYS A 88 -12.98 1.06 9.28
N SER A 89 -13.19 1.08 7.97
CA SER A 89 -12.38 0.32 7.02
C SER A 89 -10.97 0.91 6.92
N ASP A 90 -10.85 2.24 6.84
CA ASP A 90 -9.55 2.94 6.82
C ASP A 90 -8.70 2.60 8.07
N VAL A 91 -9.29 2.63 9.27
CA VAL A 91 -8.58 2.29 10.51
C VAL A 91 -8.17 0.81 10.52
N SER A 92 -8.98 -0.09 9.96
CA SER A 92 -8.60 -1.50 9.82
C SER A 92 -7.38 -1.63 8.89
N VAL A 93 -7.39 -0.93 7.76
CA VAL A 93 -6.25 -0.88 6.82
C VAL A 93 -5.00 -0.34 7.50
N LEU A 94 -5.10 0.73 8.29
CA LEU A 94 -3.95 1.26 9.05
C LEU A 94 -3.36 0.25 10.03
N ILE A 95 -4.23 -0.45 10.77
CA ILE A 95 -3.81 -1.45 11.75
C ILE A 95 -3.10 -2.61 11.03
N THR A 96 -3.71 -3.20 10.00
CA THR A 96 -3.09 -4.29 9.22
C THR A 96 -1.76 -3.85 8.61
N ARG A 97 -1.75 -2.65 8.01
CA ARG A 97 -0.56 -2.04 7.41
C ARG A 97 0.61 -1.94 8.39
N PHE A 98 0.33 -1.54 9.64
CA PHE A 98 1.33 -1.34 10.68
C PHE A 98 1.75 -2.64 11.38
N VAL A 99 0.79 -3.51 11.69
CA VAL A 99 1.00 -4.71 12.50
C VAL A 99 1.50 -5.87 11.65
N GLU A 100 0.83 -6.16 10.55
CA GLU A 100 1.06 -7.36 9.73
C GLU A 100 2.03 -7.06 8.59
N ASP A 101 1.71 -6.06 7.77
CA ASP A 101 2.42 -5.82 6.52
C ASP A 101 3.78 -5.16 6.68
N LYS A 102 3.97 -4.42 7.78
CA LYS A 102 5.12 -3.53 8.03
C LYS A 102 5.37 -2.57 6.86
N ASP A 103 4.30 -2.08 6.25
CA ASP A 103 4.34 -1.30 5.02
C ASP A 103 4.13 0.19 5.28
N PHE A 104 5.17 0.88 5.72
CA PHE A 104 5.06 2.25 6.22
C PHE A 104 5.01 3.34 5.15
N SER A 105 5.33 3.00 3.90
CA SER A 105 5.36 3.98 2.82
C SER A 105 4.03 4.09 2.08
N ALA A 106 3.77 5.26 1.50
CA ALA A 106 2.63 5.45 0.62
C ALA A 106 2.84 4.68 -0.71
N PRO A 107 1.75 4.34 -1.41
CA PRO A 107 1.82 3.80 -2.76
C PRO A 107 2.46 4.79 -3.75
N ASN A 108 2.93 4.29 -4.89
CA ASN A 108 3.36 5.14 -5.99
C ASN A 108 2.14 5.93 -6.53
N PRO A 109 2.21 7.26 -6.71
CA PRO A 109 1.13 8.07 -7.27
C PRO A 109 0.59 7.54 -8.61
N ASP A 110 1.45 7.04 -9.49
CA ASP A 110 1.03 6.48 -10.78
C ASP A 110 0.08 5.27 -10.61
N LEU A 111 0.28 4.46 -9.56
CA LEU A 111 -0.61 3.33 -9.25
C LEU A 111 -1.95 3.82 -8.69
N VAL A 112 -1.94 4.92 -7.94
CA VAL A 112 -3.15 5.59 -7.45
C VAL A 112 -3.95 6.12 -8.64
N ASP A 113 -3.30 6.79 -9.58
CA ASP A 113 -3.93 7.27 -10.82
C ASP A 113 -4.49 6.12 -11.65
N PHE A 114 -3.74 5.02 -11.79
CA PHE A 114 -4.23 3.82 -12.47
C PHE A 114 -5.49 3.27 -11.82
N ALA A 115 -5.53 3.15 -10.49
CA ALA A 115 -6.70 2.68 -9.75
C ALA A 115 -7.91 3.60 -10.00
N ASN A 116 -7.71 4.93 -9.98
CA ASN A 116 -8.76 5.89 -10.26
C ASN A 116 -9.28 5.81 -11.71
N MET A 117 -8.38 5.68 -12.70
CA MET A 117 -8.74 5.51 -14.11
C MET A 117 -9.57 4.23 -14.34
N LYS A 118 -9.26 3.16 -13.59
CA LYS A 118 -10.02 1.90 -13.59
C LYS A 118 -11.24 1.94 -12.66
N GLN A 119 -11.53 3.08 -12.02
CA GLN A 119 -12.64 3.27 -11.07
C GLN A 119 -12.61 2.29 -9.89
N ILE A 120 -11.42 1.84 -9.49
CA ILE A 120 -11.22 0.92 -8.37
C ILE A 120 -11.22 1.71 -7.07
N SER A 121 -12.11 1.34 -6.14
CA SER A 121 -12.14 1.92 -4.80
C SER A 121 -11.11 1.26 -3.88
N PHE A 122 -10.27 2.06 -3.22
CA PHE A 122 -9.28 1.64 -2.22
C PHE A 122 -9.41 2.43 -0.91
N SER A 123 -8.55 2.22 0.08
CA SER A 123 -8.57 3.02 1.31
C SER A 123 -7.61 4.20 1.17
N GLY A 124 -7.97 5.37 1.70
CA GLY A 124 -7.04 6.49 1.76
C GLY A 124 -5.80 6.21 2.62
N CYS A 125 -5.92 5.26 3.53
CA CYS A 125 -4.85 4.81 4.41
C CYS A 125 -3.98 3.69 3.80
N ALA A 126 -4.22 3.32 2.53
CA ALA A 126 -3.53 2.24 1.86
C ALA A 126 -2.01 2.39 1.89
N GLY A 127 -1.33 1.27 2.19
CA GLY A 127 0.09 1.08 1.89
C GLY A 127 0.29 0.52 0.47
N LYS A 128 1.54 0.42 0.05
CA LYS A 128 1.95 -0.18 -1.23
C LYS A 128 1.31 -1.56 -1.45
N LYS A 129 1.45 -2.51 -0.49
CA LYS A 129 0.93 -3.88 -0.61
C LYS A 129 -0.60 -3.88 -0.78
N TYR A 130 -1.29 -3.11 0.06
CA TYR A 130 -2.75 -3.01 0.03
C TYR A 130 -3.24 -2.51 -1.32
N LEU A 131 -2.65 -1.42 -1.86
CA LEU A 131 -3.13 -0.87 -3.13
C LEU A 131 -2.87 -1.85 -4.28
N TYR A 132 -1.71 -2.51 -4.32
CA TYR A 132 -1.43 -3.54 -5.34
C TYR A 132 -2.44 -4.69 -5.28
N ASN A 133 -2.74 -5.22 -4.08
CA ASN A 133 -3.77 -6.26 -3.91
C ASN A 133 -5.14 -5.77 -4.39
N THR A 134 -5.56 -4.60 -3.91
CA THR A 134 -6.85 -4.00 -4.27
C THR A 134 -6.99 -3.84 -5.77
N VAL A 135 -5.97 -3.29 -6.42
CA VAL A 135 -5.93 -3.16 -7.88
C VAL A 135 -6.05 -4.53 -8.53
N PHE A 136 -5.14 -5.45 -8.23
CA PHE A 136 -5.09 -6.74 -8.92
C PHE A 136 -6.35 -7.58 -8.72
N ASP A 137 -6.97 -7.53 -7.54
CA ASP A 137 -8.16 -8.30 -7.22
C ASP A 137 -9.40 -7.80 -7.98
N ASN A 138 -9.49 -6.48 -8.24
CA ASN A 138 -10.64 -5.84 -8.88
C ASN A 138 -10.55 -5.72 -10.41
N LEU A 139 -9.39 -6.00 -11.02
CA LEU A 139 -9.27 -5.99 -12.47
C LEU A 139 -10.05 -7.15 -13.12
N SER A 140 -10.47 -6.97 -14.38
CA SER A 140 -10.93 -8.09 -15.21
C SER A 140 -9.77 -9.06 -15.49
N ASP A 141 -10.05 -10.33 -15.84
CA ASP A 141 -8.97 -11.29 -16.14
C ASP A 141 -8.03 -10.77 -17.25
N TYR A 142 -8.59 -10.16 -18.30
CA TYR A 142 -7.81 -9.54 -19.38
C TYR A 142 -6.88 -8.43 -18.87
N ASP A 143 -7.42 -7.51 -18.05
CA ASP A 143 -6.62 -6.45 -17.45
C ASP A 143 -5.60 -6.98 -16.45
N LYS A 144 -5.91 -8.06 -15.71
CA LYS A 144 -4.97 -8.71 -14.78
C LYS A 144 -3.76 -9.25 -15.53
N VAL A 145 -3.96 -9.88 -16.69
CA VAL A 145 -2.86 -10.37 -17.53
C VAL A 145 -1.98 -9.20 -18.00
N ALA A 146 -2.59 -8.13 -18.52
CA ALA A 146 -1.84 -6.95 -18.97
C ALA A 146 -1.08 -6.27 -17.81
N PHE A 147 -1.72 -6.14 -16.64
CA PHE A 147 -1.11 -5.58 -15.44
C PHE A 147 0.03 -6.45 -14.90
N PHE A 148 -0.09 -7.77 -14.99
CA PHE A 148 0.98 -8.71 -14.67
C PHE A 148 2.19 -8.52 -15.59
N ALA A 149 1.95 -8.45 -16.92
CA ALA A 149 3.00 -8.25 -17.91
C ALA A 149 3.72 -6.91 -17.72
N PHE A 150 2.96 -5.84 -17.49
CA PHE A 150 3.50 -4.52 -17.16
C PHE A 150 4.35 -4.53 -15.88
N SER A 151 3.87 -5.17 -14.82
CA SER A 151 4.60 -5.28 -13.56
C SER A 151 5.90 -6.05 -13.71
N LEU A 152 5.89 -7.14 -14.49
CA LEU A 152 7.10 -7.91 -14.79
C LEU A 152 8.07 -7.12 -15.66
N TYR A 153 7.58 -6.40 -16.68
CA TYR A 153 8.41 -5.53 -17.50
C TYR A 153 9.14 -4.48 -16.66
N ARG A 154 8.41 -3.78 -15.77
CA ARG A 154 9.01 -2.81 -14.85
C ARG A 154 10.08 -3.42 -13.96
N TRP A 155 9.80 -4.61 -13.44
CA TRP A 155 10.75 -5.33 -12.60
C TRP A 155 12.04 -5.67 -13.34
N LEU A 156 11.94 -6.16 -14.57
CA LEU A 156 13.10 -6.62 -15.34
C LEU A 156 13.88 -5.48 -16.02
N SER A 157 13.20 -4.40 -16.43
CA SER A 157 13.82 -3.22 -17.07
C SER A 157 14.32 -2.17 -16.06
N GLY A 158 13.88 -2.26 -14.80
CA GLY A 158 14.11 -1.19 -13.81
C GLY A 158 13.24 0.05 -14.02
N ASN A 159 12.30 0.01 -14.97
CA ASN A 159 11.40 1.12 -15.26
C ASN A 159 10.49 1.43 -14.06
N ARG A 160 10.43 2.71 -13.66
CA ARG A 160 9.67 3.15 -12.48
C ARG A 160 8.24 3.60 -12.78
N HIS A 161 7.88 3.84 -14.06
CA HIS A 161 6.54 4.22 -14.52
C HIS A 161 5.49 3.28 -13.94
N GLY A 162 4.55 3.78 -13.15
CA GLY A 162 3.65 2.94 -12.35
C GLY A 162 2.23 2.78 -12.89
N ASN A 163 1.89 3.42 -14.01
CA ASN A 163 0.54 3.42 -14.57
C ASN A 163 0.51 2.68 -15.91
N LEU A 164 -0.17 1.53 -15.97
CA LEU A 164 -0.32 0.75 -17.20
C LEU A 164 -1.04 1.53 -18.31
N GLU A 165 -2.08 2.31 -17.96
CA GLU A 165 -2.92 3.00 -18.94
C GLU A 165 -2.18 4.13 -19.66
N THR A 166 -1.17 4.72 -19.03
CA THR A 166 -0.35 5.79 -19.62
C THR A 166 1.02 5.29 -20.11
N SER A 167 1.28 3.99 -20.01
CA SER A 167 2.53 3.42 -20.51
C SER A 167 2.58 3.52 -22.05
N PRO A 168 3.71 3.95 -22.64
CA PRO A 168 3.87 3.93 -24.10
C PRO A 168 3.83 2.50 -24.67
N LEU A 169 3.99 1.48 -23.80
CA LEU A 169 3.98 0.06 -24.16
C LEU A 169 2.64 -0.62 -23.84
N LYS A 170 1.60 0.15 -23.50
CA LYS A 170 0.26 -0.34 -23.17
C LYS A 170 -0.23 -1.38 -24.18
N ALA A 171 -0.16 -1.06 -25.47
CA ALA A 171 -0.62 -1.95 -26.55
C ALA A 171 0.05 -3.33 -26.47
N THR A 172 1.38 -3.37 -26.28
CA THR A 172 2.15 -4.62 -26.17
C THR A 172 1.71 -5.50 -25.01
N PHE A 173 1.37 -4.92 -23.85
CA PHE A 173 0.89 -5.71 -22.70
C PHE A 173 -0.50 -6.30 -22.93
N TYR A 174 -1.37 -5.57 -23.62
CA TYR A 174 -2.71 -6.04 -23.96
C TYR A 174 -2.69 -7.04 -25.15
N GLU A 175 -1.78 -6.89 -26.10
CA GLU A 175 -1.50 -7.91 -27.11
C GLU A 175 -1.10 -9.23 -26.46
N PHE A 176 -0.18 -9.20 -25.48
CA PHE A 176 0.14 -10.39 -24.70
C PHE A 176 -1.09 -10.99 -24.03
N ALA A 177 -1.93 -10.16 -23.41
CA ALA A 177 -3.15 -10.62 -22.77
C ALA A 177 -4.05 -11.40 -23.75
N ASN A 178 -4.24 -10.91 -24.98
CA ASN A 178 -4.99 -11.63 -26.02
C ASN A 178 -4.40 -13.00 -26.35
N THR A 179 -3.07 -13.16 -26.30
CA THR A 179 -2.43 -14.44 -26.64
C THR A 179 -2.58 -15.53 -25.57
N VAL A 180 -2.90 -15.16 -24.32
CA VAL A 180 -2.89 -16.12 -23.19
C VAL A 180 -4.19 -16.14 -22.38
N ILE A 181 -5.17 -15.29 -22.67
CA ILE A 181 -6.41 -15.20 -21.88
C ILE A 181 -7.22 -16.51 -21.91
N GLU A 182 -7.16 -17.25 -23.02
CA GLU A 182 -7.80 -18.56 -23.17
C GLU A 182 -6.89 -19.73 -22.71
N ASP A 183 -5.62 -19.46 -22.40
CA ASP A 183 -4.68 -20.48 -21.90
C ASP A 183 -4.97 -20.77 -20.42
N THR A 184 -5.71 -21.84 -20.18
CA THR A 184 -6.08 -22.29 -18.84
C THR A 184 -4.87 -22.56 -17.93
N SER A 185 -3.76 -23.06 -18.48
CA SER A 185 -2.53 -23.32 -17.69
C SER A 185 -1.86 -22.02 -17.24
N PHE A 186 -1.83 -21.03 -18.12
CA PHE A 186 -1.36 -19.69 -17.79
C PHE A 186 -2.27 -19.05 -16.73
N MET A 187 -3.58 -19.05 -16.95
CA MET A 187 -4.55 -18.41 -16.04
C MET A 187 -4.55 -19.05 -14.64
N ASN A 188 -4.50 -20.39 -14.55
CA ASN A 188 -4.34 -21.09 -13.28
C ASN A 188 -3.01 -20.76 -12.59
N SER A 189 -1.96 -20.53 -13.38
CA SER A 189 -0.69 -20.08 -12.84
C SER A 189 -0.74 -18.64 -12.31
N LEU A 190 -1.46 -17.75 -12.99
CA LEU A 190 -1.62 -16.35 -12.62
C LEU A 190 -2.43 -16.18 -11.33
N LYS A 191 -3.49 -16.99 -11.13
CA LYS A 191 -4.32 -16.99 -9.91
C LYS A 191 -3.55 -17.24 -8.61
N ARG A 192 -2.31 -17.74 -8.68
CA ARG A 192 -1.44 -17.96 -7.52
C ARG A 192 -0.74 -16.69 -7.03
N TYR A 193 -0.75 -15.62 -7.82
CA TYR A 193 -0.17 -14.34 -7.43
C TYR A 193 -1.21 -13.50 -6.68
N LYS A 194 -0.73 -12.81 -5.65
CA LYS A 194 -1.41 -11.65 -5.08
C LYS A 194 -0.86 -10.39 -5.74
N GLY A 195 -1.64 -9.31 -5.74
CA GLY A 195 -1.16 -8.04 -6.30
C GLY A 195 0.16 -7.58 -5.66
N SER A 196 0.32 -7.76 -4.34
CA SER A 196 1.54 -7.39 -3.60
C SER A 196 2.78 -8.11 -4.11
N ASP A 197 2.62 -9.31 -4.69
CA ASP A 197 3.70 -10.10 -5.25
C ASP A 197 4.24 -9.48 -6.54
N LEU A 198 3.48 -8.61 -7.20
CA LEU A 198 3.86 -7.98 -8.47
C LEU A 198 4.80 -6.78 -8.28
N ARG A 199 5.05 -6.37 -7.03
CA ARG A 199 5.99 -5.31 -6.70
C ARG A 199 7.44 -5.71 -7.01
N ILE A 200 7.77 -6.97 -6.75
CA ILE A 200 9.11 -7.54 -6.88
C ILE A 200 8.99 -9.02 -7.27
N PHE A 201 9.94 -9.56 -8.04
CA PHE A 201 9.91 -10.99 -8.42
C PHE A 201 11.18 -11.71 -7.96
N GLY A 202 11.01 -12.93 -7.47
CA GLY A 202 12.09 -13.74 -6.89
C GLY A 202 12.52 -13.24 -5.51
N LYS A 203 13.79 -13.48 -5.17
CA LYS A 203 14.37 -13.08 -3.89
C LYS A 203 15.21 -11.82 -4.05
N VAL A 204 15.03 -10.86 -3.15
CA VAL A 204 15.72 -9.57 -3.21
C VAL A 204 16.38 -9.26 -1.87
N ASN A 205 17.66 -8.91 -1.90
CA ASN A 205 18.35 -8.38 -0.73
C ASN A 205 17.95 -6.93 -0.51
N THR A 206 17.49 -6.60 0.69
CA THR A 206 17.30 -5.21 1.09
C THR A 206 18.66 -4.59 1.44
N PRO A 207 18.78 -3.24 1.41
CA PRO A 207 19.98 -2.56 1.90
C PRO A 207 20.34 -2.90 3.36
N SER A 208 19.37 -3.35 4.16
CA SER A 208 19.55 -3.82 5.53
C SER A 208 20.03 -5.28 5.65
N GLY A 209 20.25 -5.98 4.53
CA GLY A 209 20.72 -7.37 4.50
C GLY A 209 19.63 -8.43 4.71
N HIS A 210 18.35 -8.05 4.73
CA HIS A 210 17.24 -8.99 4.81
C HIS A 210 16.82 -9.45 3.40
N ILE A 211 16.43 -10.72 3.28
CA ILE A 211 15.87 -11.26 2.05
C ILE A 211 14.35 -11.06 2.08
N VAL A 212 13.81 -10.44 1.04
CA VAL A 212 12.37 -10.34 0.82
C VAL A 212 12.00 -11.20 -0.37
N ASP A 213 10.99 -12.05 -0.19
CA ASP A 213 10.40 -12.86 -1.25
C ASP A 213 9.31 -12.07 -1.99
N GLY A 214 9.36 -12.15 -3.31
CA GLY A 214 8.40 -11.58 -4.24
C GLY A 214 7.58 -12.62 -4.98
N GLY A 215 6.96 -12.19 -6.08
CA GLY A 215 6.28 -13.08 -7.01
C GLY A 215 7.23 -14.17 -7.53
N SER A 216 6.75 -15.41 -7.54
CA SER A 216 7.55 -16.57 -7.95
C SER A 216 8.05 -16.42 -9.39
N THR A 217 9.30 -16.80 -9.66
CA THR A 217 9.90 -16.81 -11.00
C THR A 217 9.77 -18.16 -11.70
N GLN A 218 9.23 -19.16 -11.00
CA GLN A 218 9.19 -20.55 -11.47
C GLN A 218 7.87 -20.92 -12.15
N THR A 219 6.89 -20.04 -12.10
CA THR A 219 5.53 -20.32 -12.58
C THR A 219 5.44 -20.25 -14.10
N ILE A 220 4.42 -20.89 -14.67
CA ILE A 220 4.12 -20.83 -16.10
C ILE A 220 3.84 -19.37 -16.51
N ALA A 221 3.07 -18.64 -15.69
CA ALA A 221 2.75 -17.24 -15.94
C ALA A 221 4.02 -16.39 -16.06
N TYR A 222 4.93 -16.47 -15.09
CA TYR A 222 6.19 -15.75 -15.14
C TYR A 222 7.01 -16.11 -16.38
N LYS A 223 7.19 -17.40 -16.65
CA LYS A 223 8.03 -17.89 -17.75
C LYS A 223 7.51 -17.42 -19.11
N LYS A 224 6.21 -17.64 -19.39
CA LYS A 224 5.59 -17.22 -20.66
C LYS A 224 5.65 -15.71 -20.86
N THR A 225 5.30 -14.93 -19.83
CA THR A 225 5.37 -13.47 -19.90
C THR A 225 6.80 -12.99 -20.09
N SER A 226 7.77 -13.54 -19.36
CA SER A 226 9.19 -13.17 -19.52
C SER A 226 9.70 -13.47 -20.93
N THR A 227 9.35 -14.62 -21.51
CA THR A 227 9.74 -14.97 -22.89
C THR A 227 9.13 -14.00 -23.90
N PHE A 228 7.84 -13.69 -23.75
CA PHE A 228 7.17 -12.70 -24.61
C PHE A 228 7.85 -11.33 -24.53
N LEU A 229 8.12 -10.83 -23.31
CA LEU A 229 8.77 -9.52 -23.12
C LEU A 229 10.19 -9.49 -23.71
N GLN A 230 10.98 -10.57 -23.55
CA GLN A 230 12.32 -10.65 -24.13
C GLN A 230 12.28 -10.59 -25.66
N ALA A 231 11.33 -11.28 -26.28
CA ALA A 231 11.12 -11.22 -27.74
C ALA A 231 10.65 -9.83 -28.20
N ALA A 232 9.72 -9.21 -27.46
CA ALA A 232 9.16 -7.90 -27.82
C ALA A 232 10.17 -6.75 -27.72
N PHE A 233 11.14 -6.82 -26.80
CA PHE A 233 12.08 -5.72 -26.54
C PHE A 233 13.52 -5.98 -27.01
N ASN A 234 13.78 -7.12 -27.67
CA ASN A 234 15.07 -7.47 -28.26
C ASN A 234 16.28 -7.31 -27.30
N THR A 235 16.05 -7.44 -25.99
CA THR A 235 17.08 -7.32 -24.95
C THR A 235 16.93 -8.44 -23.92
N PRO A 236 18.03 -8.97 -23.37
CA PRO A 236 17.97 -9.76 -22.15
C PRO A 236 17.53 -8.84 -21.01
N LEU A 237 16.23 -8.80 -20.74
CA LEU A 237 15.70 -8.16 -19.54
C LEU A 237 16.10 -9.01 -18.33
N LYS A 238 17.34 -8.83 -17.85
CA LYS A 238 17.84 -9.40 -16.61
C LYS A 238 18.08 -8.26 -15.65
N ARG A 239 17.35 -8.28 -14.53
CA ARG A 239 17.66 -7.39 -13.42
C ARG A 239 19.08 -7.69 -12.95
N SER A 240 19.96 -6.70 -13.02
CA SER A 240 21.28 -6.77 -12.38
C SER A 240 21.07 -6.95 -10.88
N SER A 241 21.74 -7.94 -10.30
CA SER A 241 21.81 -8.12 -8.85
C SER A 241 22.39 -6.85 -8.22
N PHE A 242 21.61 -6.22 -7.34
CA PHE A 242 22.09 -5.18 -6.43
C PHE A 242 22.94 -5.80 -5.32
#